data_AF-A0A2N3CQ41-F1
#
_entry.id   AF-A0A2N3CQ41-F1
#
_cell.length_a   1.000
_cell.length_b   1.000
_cell.length_c   1.000
_cell.angle_alpha   90.00
_cell.angle_beta   90.00
_cell.angle_gamma   90.00
#
_symmetry.space_group_name_H-M   'P 1'
#
loop_
_entity.id
_entity.type
_entity.pdbx_description
1 polymer ?
#
loop_
_entity_poly.entity_id
_entity_poly.type
_entity_poly.pdbx_seq_one_letter_code
_entity_poly.pdbx_strand_id
1 'polypeptide(L)' 'MSRSLTYSDGVAVEPFDHVELLLDGGVFEGQVTAVYPRRGEVRVAYGDRRDPRRDGEPRRRAAVALVQQVELIRRDG' A
#
# COMPACT_ATOMS: atom_id res chain seq x y z
N MET A 1 7.70 -11.86 17.05
CA MET A 1 7.71 -12.91 16.03
C MET A 1 6.47 -12.73 15.17
N SER A 2 6.65 -12.21 13.95
CA SER A 2 5.58 -12.10 12.96
C SER A 2 6.18 -12.48 11.61
N ARG A 3 5.46 -13.38 10.93
CA ARG A 3 5.95 -14.31 9.91
C ARG A 3 6.48 -13.59 8.67
N SER A 4 7.76 -13.81 8.38
CA SER A 4 8.36 -13.60 7.07
C SER A 4 7.66 -14.49 6.04
N LEU A 5 6.81 -13.89 5.19
CA LEU A 5 6.17 -14.57 4.06
C LEU A 5 7.19 -14.69 2.92
N THR A 6 7.51 -15.93 2.55
CA THR A 6 8.56 -16.25 1.58
C THR A 6 7.98 -16.47 0.18
N TYR A 7 8.21 -15.47 -0.67
CA TYR A 7 8.75 -15.48 -2.04
C TYR A 7 8.34 -16.57 -3.04
N SER A 8 7.59 -16.15 -4.06
CA SER A 8 7.67 -16.70 -5.42
C SER A 8 7.40 -15.58 -6.43
N ASP A 9 8.41 -15.30 -7.25
CA ASP A 9 8.38 -14.45 -8.46
C ASP A 9 8.17 -12.93 -8.30
N GLY A 10 9.14 -12.29 -7.66
CA GLY A 10 9.60 -10.95 -8.06
C GLY A 10 8.88 -9.74 -7.46
N VAL A 11 7.66 -9.84 -6.94
CA VAL A 11 7.01 -8.75 -6.20
C VAL A 11 6.20 -9.29 -5.02
N ALA A 12 6.43 -8.75 -3.82
CA ALA A 12 5.84 -9.22 -2.55
C ALA A 12 4.35 -8.85 -2.34
N VAL A 13 3.72 -8.17 -3.30
CA VAL A 13 2.35 -7.66 -3.23
C VAL A 13 1.65 -7.77 -4.58
N GLU A 14 0.32 -7.94 -4.54
CA GLU A 14 -0.58 -8.14 -5.67
C GLU A 14 -1.65 -7.04 -5.72
N PRO A 15 -2.31 -6.83 -6.88
CA PRO A 15 -3.50 -5.98 -6.92
C PRO A 15 -4.55 -6.44 -5.89
N PHE A 16 -5.24 -5.48 -5.28
CA PHE A 16 -6.23 -5.65 -4.20
C PHE A 16 -5.67 -6.03 -2.84
N ASP A 17 -4.37 -6.29 -2.70
CA ASP A 17 -3.74 -6.45 -1.40
C ASP A 17 -3.92 -5.19 -0.55
N HIS A 18 -4.26 -5.39 0.71
CA HIS A 18 -4.28 -4.34 1.73
C HIS A 18 -2.90 -4.21 2.35
N VAL A 19 -2.35 -3.00 2.32
CA VAL A 19 -0.97 -2.71 2.69
C VAL A 19 -0.86 -1.49 3.59
N GLU A 20 0.19 -1.43 4.41
CA GLU A 20 0.67 -0.18 5.00
C GLU A 20 1.66 0.44 4.02
N LEU A 21 1.47 1.72 3.73
CA LEU A 21 2.31 2.52 2.88
C LEU A 21 3.11 3.49 3.74
N LEU A 22 4.45 3.42 3.65
CA LEU A 22 5.35 4.41 4.23
C LEU A 22 5.61 5.53 3.21
N LEU A 23 5.08 6.72 3.48
CA LEU A 23 5.20 7.89 2.60
C LEU A 23 5.41 9.16 3.44
N ASP A 24 6.39 9.99 3.07
CA ASP A 24 6.67 11.28 3.71
C ASP A 24 6.74 11.22 5.25
N GLY A 25 7.35 10.15 5.79
CA GLY A 25 7.47 9.92 7.23
C GLY A 25 6.15 9.55 7.94
N GLY A 26 5.08 9.31 7.18
CA GLY A 26 3.80 8.78 7.67
C GLY A 26 3.58 7.33 7.25
N VAL A 27 2.75 6.63 8.02
CA VAL A 27 2.22 5.31 7.67
C VAL A 27 0.75 5.47 7.33
N PHE A 28 0.35 4.94 6.18
CA PHE A 28 -1.00 5.02 5.66
C PHE A 28 -1.50 3.64 5.29
N GLU A 29 -2.66 3.24 5.80
CA GLU A 29 -3.32 2.02 5.33
C GLU A 29 -3.99 2.27 3.98
N GLY A 30 -3.80 1.34 3.05
CA GLY A 30 -4.35 1.44 1.71
C GLY A 30 -4.50 0.09 1.03
N GLN A 31 -4.94 0.14 -0.22
CA GLN A 31 -5.11 -1.01 -1.09
C GLN A 31 -4.26 -0.82 -2.35
N VAL A 32 -3.54 -1.87 -2.75
CA VAL A 32 -2.80 -1.90 -4.01
C VAL A 32 -3.80 -1.88 -5.16
N THR A 33 -3.69 -0.89 -6.04
CA THR A 33 -4.53 -0.78 -7.23
C THR A 33 -3.80 -1.18 -8.50
N ALA A 34 -2.46 -1.17 -8.49
CA ALA A 34 -1.63 -1.62 -9.61
C ALA A 34 -0.24 -2.02 -9.12
N VAL A 35 0.38 -2.96 -9.81
CA VAL A 35 1.77 -3.40 -9.59
C VAL A 35 2.57 -3.16 -10.86
N TYR A 36 3.78 -2.62 -10.73
CA TYR A 36 4.70 -2.35 -11.84
C TYR A 36 6.00 -3.14 -11.65
N PRO A 37 6.03 -4.45 -11.97
CA PRO A 37 7.14 -5.34 -11.61
C PRO A 37 8.50 -4.90 -12.18
N ARG A 38 8.52 -4.42 -13.43
CA ARG A 38 9.75 -3.96 -14.09
C ARG A 38 10.39 -2.75 -13.41
N ARG A 39 9.63 -2.00 -12.61
CA ARG A 39 10.09 -0.81 -11.89
C ARG A 39 10.24 -1.06 -10.39
N GLY A 40 9.81 -2.20 -9.87
CA GLY A 40 9.75 -2.45 -8.42
C GLY A 40 8.82 -1.49 -7.69
N GLU A 41 7.77 -1.01 -8.37
CA GLU A 41 6.84 -0.01 -7.86
C GLU A 41 5.42 -0.58 -7.75
N VAL A 42 4.65 -0.02 -6.83
CA VAL A 42 3.22 -0.32 -6.62
C VAL A 42 2.45 0.96 -6.50
N ARG A 43 1.21 0.96 -6.99
CA ARG A 43 0.27 2.04 -6.77
C ARG A 43 -0.68 1.64 -5.64
N VAL A 44 -0.75 2.47 -4.61
CA VAL A 44 -1.61 2.25 -3.43
C VAL A 44 -2.62 3.38 -3.35
N ALA A 45 -3.90 3.04 -3.27
CA ALA A 45 -4.97 3.96 -2.90
C ALA A 45 -5.14 3.94 -1.38
N TYR A 46 -5.08 5.10 -0.73
CA TYR A 46 -5.13 5.23 0.72
C TYR A 46 -6.02 6.39 1.15
N GLY A 47 -6.52 6.33 2.38
CA GLY A 47 -7.26 7.43 3.01
C GLY A 47 -6.30 8.33 3.78
N ASP A 48 -6.19 9.60 3.39
CA ASP A 48 -5.40 10.57 4.15
C ASP A 48 -6.26 11.20 5.26
N ARG A 49 -6.00 10.80 6.51
CA ARG A 49 -6.65 11.37 7.71
C ARG A 49 -6.08 12.73 8.10
N ARG A 50 -4.94 13.15 7.55
CA ARG A 50 -4.35 14.48 7.79
C ARG A 50 -5.03 15.55 6.96
N ASP A 51 -5.68 15.16 5.86
CA ASP A 51 -6.49 16.02 4.98
C ASP A 51 -7.93 15.46 4.87
N PRO A 52 -8.73 15.54 5.94
CA PRO A 52 -10.11 15.07 5.91
C PRO A 52 -10.99 16.01 5.06
N ARG A 53 -12.05 15.44 4.49
CA ARG A 53 -13.12 16.20 3.83
C ARG A 53 -13.97 16.95 4.86
N ARG A 54 -14.85 17.83 4.37
CA ARG A 54 -15.76 18.63 5.23
C ARG A 54 -16.70 17.77 6.09
N ASP A 55 -16.99 16.55 5.67
CA ASP A 55 -17.79 15.55 6.39
C ASP A 55 -16.97 14.73 7.41
N GLY A 56 -15.66 14.98 7.51
CA GLY A 56 -14.75 14.25 8.40
C GLY A 56 -14.16 12.97 7.80
N GLU A 57 -14.60 12.56 6.61
CA GLU A 57 -14.08 11.36 5.95
C GLU A 57 -12.65 11.59 5.41
N PRO A 58 -11.74 10.60 5.51
CA PRO A 58 -10.40 10.72 4.97
C PRO A 58 -10.44 10.95 3.46
N ARG A 59 -9.64 11.90 2.96
CA ARG A 59 -9.58 12.12 1.52
C ARG A 59 -8.82 10.98 0.87
N ARG A 60 -9.48 10.27 -0.04
CA ARG A 60 -8.84 9.22 -0.84
C ARG A 60 -7.78 9.83 -1.75
N ARG A 61 -6.55 9.32 -1.66
CA ARG A 61 -5.40 9.65 -2.49
C ARG A 61 -4.81 8.38 -3.08
N ALA A 62 -3.93 8.54 -4.06
CA ALA A 62 -3.12 7.45 -4.57
C ALA A 62 -1.66 7.88 -4.63
N ALA A 63 -0.77 6.97 -4.25
CA ALA A 63 0.66 7.17 -4.39
C ALA A 63 1.28 5.99 -5.15
N VAL A 64 2.37 6.27 -5.85
CA VAL A 64 3.26 5.24 -6.36
C VAL A 64 4.45 5.18 -5.42
N ALA A 65 4.72 4.00 -4.89
CA ALA A 65 5.81 3.76 -3.96
C ALA A 65 6.61 2.54 -4.39
N LEU A 66 7.85 2.46 -3.92
CA LEU A 66 8.64 1.24 -4.10
C LEU A 66 8.01 0.11 -3.31
N VAL A 67 8.12 -1.12 -3.81
CA VAL A 67 7.62 -2.31 -3.11
C VAL A 67 8.20 -2.44 -1.69
N GLN A 68 9.43 -1.98 -1.47
CA GLN A 68 10.07 -1.96 -0.15
C GLN A 68 9.48 -0.94 0.84
N GLN A 69 8.67 0.00 0.36
CA GLN A 69 7.98 1.01 1.18
C GLN A 69 6.54 0.59 1.52
N VAL A 70 6.14 -0.61 1.11
CA VAL A 70 4.84 -1.18 1.46
C VAL A 70 5.00 -2.45 2.28
N GLU A 71 4.18 -2.59 3.30
CA GLU A 71 4.09 -3.81 4.10
C GLU A 71 2.71 -4.43 3.90
N LEU A 72 2.66 -5.73 3.58
CA LEU A 72 1.41 -6.45 3.40
C LEU A 72 0.70 -6.63 4.75
N ILE A 73 -0.52 -6.10 4.87
CA ILE A 73 -1.38 -6.30 6.04
C ILE A 73 -2.27 -7.52 5.82
N ARG A 74 -2.91 -7.58 4.66
CA ARG A 74 -3.95 -8.56 4.35
C ARG A 74 -4.07 -8.76 2.85
N ARG A 75 -4.30 -10.01 2.46
CA ARG A 75 -4.72 -10.40 1.12
C ARG A 75 -6.17 -10.84 1.18
N ASP A 76 -7.02 -10.25 0.35
CA ASP A 76 -8.36 -10.80 0.14
C ASP A 76 -8.22 -11.98 -0.83
N GLY A 77 -8.35 -13.19 -0.28
CA GLY A 77 -8.26 -14.46 -1.02
C GLY A 77 -9.59 -14.89 -1.62
#